data_AF-A0AAV4V1X9-F1
#
_entry.id   AF-A0AAV4V1X9-F1
#
_cell.length_a   1.000
_cell.length_b   1.000
_cell.length_c   1.000
_cell.angle_alpha   90.00
_cell.angle_beta   90.00
_cell.angle_gamma   90.00
#
_symmetry.space_group_name_H-M   'P 1'
#
loop_
_entity.id
_entity.type
_entity.pdbx_description
1 polymer ?
#
loop_
_entity_poly.entity_id
_entity_poly.type
_entity_poly.pdbx_seq_one_letter_code
_entity_poly.pdbx_strand_id
1 'polypeptide(L)'
;MRICQLPPCGRWTTGKWSECSVTCGTGIQSRRVMCLSNERNPSDERCDLNSKPRKERGCHLRFCPNSSSSQEIGQNSVENRSEYYWRTGLWGKCSKSCGGGVRRRQVACYDDLGKHSQKCDMEKKPADTSQCNLENCPYWILGEWSQCSSTCGKGIQTRLVQCIDYKKTSLTKDRCTLPMPETTKQCKNFSMYTLGLDSMVAVFYKLWCWYSNTISCVSPRPEISPRQRM
;
A
#
# COMPACT_ATOMS: atom_id res chain seq x y z
N MET A 1 -15.06 -8.23 48.26
CA MET A 1 -14.36 -8.95 47.15
C MET A 1 -15.05 -8.58 45.85
N ARG A 2 -14.37 -7.94 44.90
CA ARG A 2 -14.93 -7.71 43.56
C ARG A 2 -14.50 -8.86 42.66
N ILE A 3 -15.48 -9.59 42.15
CA ILE A 3 -15.27 -10.67 41.18
C ILE A 3 -15.15 -10.00 39.80
N CYS A 4 -14.01 -10.20 39.13
CA CYS A 4 -13.85 -9.79 37.74
C CYS A 4 -14.67 -10.72 36.85
N GLN A 5 -15.84 -10.28 36.40
CA GLN A 5 -16.55 -10.95 35.32
C GLN A 5 -15.90 -10.54 34.00
N LEU A 6 -15.02 -11.40 33.47
CA LEU A 6 -14.50 -11.24 32.12
C LEU A 6 -15.64 -11.42 31.11
N PRO A 7 -15.76 -10.54 30.09
CA PRO A 7 -16.74 -10.71 29.03
C PRO A 7 -16.57 -12.07 28.34
N PRO A 8 -17.67 -12.70 27.86
CA PRO A 8 -17.58 -13.95 27.13
C PRO A 8 -16.72 -13.81 25.87
N CYS A 9 -15.86 -14.79 25.62
CA CYS A 9 -14.96 -14.83 24.48
C CYS A 9 -15.75 -14.92 23.16
N GLY A 10 -15.21 -14.30 22.10
CA GLY A 10 -15.76 -14.39 20.77
C GLY A 10 -15.51 -15.75 20.13
N ARG A 11 -16.41 -16.19 19.24
CA ARG A 11 -16.27 -17.44 18.48
C ARG A 11 -16.25 -17.17 16.98
N TRP A 12 -15.27 -17.74 16.29
CA TRP A 12 -15.24 -17.72 14.83
C TRP A 12 -16.40 -18.51 14.24
N THR A 13 -17.14 -17.88 13.33
CA THR A 13 -18.15 -18.53 12.49
C THR A 13 -17.75 -18.43 11.02
N THR A 14 -18.11 -19.44 10.24
CA THR A 14 -17.82 -19.49 8.80
C THR A 14 -19.08 -19.73 8.01
N GLY A 15 -19.26 -18.97 6.93
CA GLY A 15 -20.30 -19.22 5.94
C GLY A 15 -19.97 -20.40 5.02
N LYS A 16 -20.93 -20.76 4.16
CA LYS A 16 -20.71 -21.73 3.08
C LYS A 16 -19.64 -21.21 2.11
N TRP A 17 -18.89 -22.13 1.51
CA TRP A 17 -17.99 -21.82 0.41
C TRP A 17 -18.80 -21.43 -0.83
N SER A 18 -18.32 -20.45 -1.58
CA SER A 18 -18.84 -20.09 -2.90
C SER A 18 -18.64 -21.24 -3.89
N GLU A 19 -19.29 -21.14 -5.04
CA GLU A 19 -18.89 -21.91 -6.20
C GLU A 19 -17.45 -21.59 -6.60
N CYS A 20 -16.85 -22.48 -7.40
CA CYS A 20 -15.51 -22.28 -7.91
C CYS A 20 -15.50 -21.04 -8.81
N SER A 21 -14.45 -20.21 -8.71
CA SER A 21 -14.31 -19.00 -9.55
C SER A 21 -14.19 -19.29 -11.06
N VAL A 22 -14.10 -20.55 -11.45
CA VAL A 22 -14.01 -21.05 -12.82
C VAL A 22 -14.99 -22.20 -12.98
N THR A 23 -15.46 -22.45 -14.20
CA THR A 23 -16.30 -23.60 -14.55
C THR A 23 -15.50 -24.82 -15.01
N CYS A 24 -14.20 -24.64 -15.24
CA CYS A 24 -13.25 -25.68 -15.63
C CYS A 24 -11.83 -25.30 -15.16
N GLY A 25 -10.97 -26.29 -14.92
CA GLY A 25 -9.59 -26.08 -14.47
C GLY A 25 -9.48 -25.73 -12.97
N THR A 26 -8.40 -25.03 -12.61
CA THR A 26 -8.12 -24.65 -11.22
C THR A 26 -8.67 -23.26 -10.90
N GLY A 27 -9.44 -23.14 -9.83
CA GLY A 27 -10.00 -21.88 -9.35
C GLY A 27 -9.91 -21.70 -7.84
N ILE A 28 -10.63 -20.69 -7.34
CA ILE A 28 -10.69 -20.33 -5.92
C ILE A 28 -12.15 -20.31 -5.46
N GLN A 29 -12.42 -20.84 -4.27
CA GLN A 29 -13.66 -20.65 -3.54
C GLN A 29 -13.42 -19.73 -2.35
N SER A 30 -14.39 -18.86 -2.09
CA SER A 30 -14.35 -17.88 -1.00
C SER A 30 -15.49 -18.13 -0.02
N ARG A 31 -15.28 -17.83 1.27
CA ARG A 31 -16.34 -17.87 2.29
C ARG A 31 -16.24 -16.69 3.25
N ARG A 32 -17.37 -16.34 3.88
CA ARG A 32 -17.37 -15.38 4.99
C ARG A 32 -16.77 -16.03 6.25
N VAL A 33 -15.95 -15.27 6.96
CA VAL A 33 -15.39 -15.62 8.26
C VAL A 33 -15.64 -14.42 9.17
N MET A 34 -16.37 -14.61 10.25
CA MET A 34 -16.76 -13.51 11.16
C MET A 34 -16.52 -13.94 12.61
N CYS A 35 -16.10 -12.99 13.44
CA CYS A 35 -16.07 -13.18 14.88
C CYS A 35 -17.45 -12.81 15.45
N LEU A 36 -18.14 -13.77 16.07
CA LEU A 36 -19.38 -13.50 16.81
C LEU A 36 -19.02 -13.22 18.27
N SER A 37 -19.42 -12.04 18.73
CA SER A 37 -19.28 -11.53 20.09
C SER A 37 -20.63 -10.90 20.49
N ASN A 38 -20.92 -10.76 21.78
CA ASN A 38 -22.18 -10.19 22.27
C ASN A 38 -22.37 -8.68 21.93
N GLU A 39 -21.41 -8.06 21.25
CA GLU A 39 -21.53 -6.69 20.75
C GLU A 39 -22.20 -6.64 19.38
N ARG A 40 -23.01 -5.60 19.15
CA ARG A 40 -23.72 -5.36 17.87
C ARG A 40 -22.77 -5.14 16.68
N ASN A 41 -21.46 -5.03 16.92
CA ASN A 41 -20.44 -4.85 15.89
C ASN A 41 -19.47 -6.04 15.84
N PRO A 42 -19.33 -6.72 14.69
CA PRO A 42 -18.35 -7.77 14.51
C PRO A 42 -16.93 -7.18 14.43
N SER A 43 -16.11 -7.39 15.46
CA SER A 43 -14.67 -7.08 15.46
C SER A 43 -13.86 -8.35 15.71
N ASP A 44 -12.69 -8.46 15.09
CA ASP A 44 -11.79 -9.62 15.21
C ASP A 44 -11.10 -9.73 16.59
N GLU A 45 -11.22 -8.69 17.43
CA GLU A 45 -10.43 -8.49 18.66
C GLU A 45 -10.81 -9.45 19.79
N ARG A 46 -12.03 -9.98 19.80
CA ARG A 46 -12.51 -10.92 20.83
C ARG A 46 -12.34 -12.39 20.47
N CYS A 47 -11.95 -12.68 19.23
CA CYS A 47 -11.66 -14.04 18.80
C CYS A 47 -10.15 -14.26 18.74
N ASP A 48 -9.70 -15.45 19.11
CA ASP A 48 -8.30 -15.82 19.00
C ASP A 48 -7.85 -15.83 17.54
N LEU A 49 -6.90 -14.96 17.19
CA LEU A 49 -6.40 -14.82 15.82
C LEU A 49 -5.67 -16.07 15.33
N ASN A 50 -5.12 -16.89 16.24
CA ASN A 50 -4.42 -18.12 15.87
C ASN A 50 -5.38 -19.19 15.37
N SER A 51 -6.63 -19.17 15.84
CA SER A 51 -7.69 -20.06 15.38
C SER A 51 -8.53 -19.47 14.22
N LYS A 52 -8.13 -18.33 13.64
CA LYS A 52 -8.88 -17.69 12.54
C LYS A 52 -8.95 -18.60 11.30
N PRO A 53 -10.17 -19.00 10.87
CA PRO A 53 -10.33 -19.87 9.71
C PRO A 53 -9.93 -19.22 8.38
N ARG A 54 -9.49 -20.03 7.42
CA ARG A 54 -9.20 -19.56 6.05
C ARG A 54 -10.45 -19.02 5.36
N LYS A 55 -10.33 -17.86 4.71
CA LYS A 55 -11.40 -17.24 3.89
C LYS A 55 -11.46 -17.75 2.44
N GLU A 56 -10.39 -18.38 1.98
CA GLU A 56 -10.19 -18.82 0.59
C GLU A 56 -9.63 -20.25 0.56
N ARG A 57 -10.01 -21.03 -0.45
CA ARG A 57 -9.44 -22.35 -0.76
C ARG A 57 -9.39 -22.60 -2.26
N GLY A 58 -8.48 -23.45 -2.71
CA GLY A 58 -8.43 -23.90 -4.11
C GLY A 58 -9.53 -24.90 -4.44
N CYS A 59 -10.04 -24.83 -5.67
CA CYS A 59 -10.93 -25.84 -6.27
C CYS A 59 -10.32 -26.32 -7.59
N HIS A 60 -10.57 -27.59 -7.92
CA HIS A 60 -10.09 -28.23 -9.14
C HIS A 60 -11.27 -28.88 -9.84
N LEU A 61 -11.62 -28.37 -11.02
CA LEU A 61 -12.68 -28.87 -11.88
C LEU A 61 -12.10 -29.60 -13.10
N ARG A 62 -12.98 -30.13 -13.95
CA ARG A 62 -12.59 -30.76 -15.23
C ARG A 62 -11.78 -29.80 -16.08
N PHE A 63 -10.87 -30.33 -16.90
CA PHE A 63 -10.08 -29.53 -17.82
C PHE A 63 -10.98 -28.71 -18.76
N CYS A 64 -10.52 -27.51 -19.11
CA CYS A 64 -11.28 -26.64 -20.00
C CYS A 64 -11.25 -27.19 -21.44
N PRO A 65 -12.41 -27.32 -22.11
CA PRO A 65 -12.51 -27.97 -23.42
C PRO A 65 -11.78 -27.25 -24.57
N ASN A 66 -11.23 -26.05 -24.37
CA ASN A 66 -10.62 -25.24 -25.44
C ASN A 66 -9.13 -24.91 -25.24
N SER A 67 -8.38 -25.70 -24.46
CA SER A 67 -6.90 -25.56 -24.43
C SER A 67 -6.17 -26.47 -25.43
N SER A 68 -6.90 -27.17 -26.29
CA SER A 68 -6.34 -27.88 -27.45
C SER A 68 -6.86 -27.22 -28.72
N SER A 69 -5.92 -26.77 -29.55
CA SER A 69 -6.13 -26.49 -30.97
C SER A 69 -7.12 -27.47 -31.59
N SER A 70 -8.29 -26.96 -31.99
CA SER A 70 -9.16 -27.65 -32.93
C SER A 70 -8.46 -27.68 -34.29
N GLN A 71 -7.80 -28.79 -34.60
CA GLN A 71 -7.75 -29.28 -35.96
C GLN A 71 -8.71 -30.46 -36.05
N GLU A 72 -9.74 -30.29 -36.86
CA GLU A 72 -10.56 -31.39 -37.35
C GLU A 72 -9.66 -32.39 -38.10
N ILE A 73 -9.93 -33.69 -37.96
CA ILE A 73 -10.03 -34.72 -39.02
C ILE A 73 -10.19 -36.07 -38.31
N GLY A 74 -11.07 -36.90 -38.86
CA GLY A 74 -11.54 -38.13 -38.24
C GLY A 74 -10.55 -39.31 -38.23
N GLN A 75 -11.07 -40.37 -37.60
CA GLN A 75 -10.71 -41.79 -37.73
C GLN A 75 -9.34 -42.23 -37.19
N ASN A 76 -9.43 -43.06 -36.13
CA ASN A 76 -8.48 -44.05 -35.65
C ASN A 76 -7.04 -43.59 -35.37
N SER A 77 -6.81 -43.19 -34.12
CA SER A 77 -5.54 -43.46 -33.44
C SER A 77 -5.79 -43.78 -31.98
N VAL A 78 -5.18 -44.88 -31.53
CA VAL A 78 -5.02 -45.27 -30.13
C VAL A 78 -4.74 -44.01 -29.30
N GLU A 79 -5.52 -43.78 -28.24
CA GLU A 79 -5.40 -42.60 -27.36
C GLU A 79 -3.93 -42.34 -26.99
N ASN A 80 -3.28 -41.41 -27.68
CA ASN A 80 -1.98 -40.88 -27.27
C ASN A 80 -2.23 -39.87 -26.16
N ARG A 81 -2.67 -40.40 -25.02
CA ARG A 81 -2.72 -39.70 -23.75
C ARG A 81 -1.28 -39.30 -23.46
N SER A 82 -0.98 -38.01 -23.53
CA SER A 82 0.38 -37.52 -23.27
C SER A 82 0.86 -38.11 -21.94
N GLU A 83 1.86 -38.99 -22.02
CA GLU A 83 2.41 -39.79 -20.92
C GLU A 83 2.91 -38.88 -19.78
N TYR A 84 3.18 -37.60 -20.07
CA TYR A 84 3.67 -36.61 -19.13
C TYR A 84 2.87 -35.30 -19.22
N TYR A 85 2.56 -34.70 -18.08
CA TYR A 85 1.81 -33.44 -18.00
C TYR A 85 2.31 -32.51 -16.88
N TRP A 86 2.15 -31.21 -17.10
CA TRP A 86 2.48 -30.18 -16.11
C TRP A 86 1.35 -30.01 -15.10
N ARG A 87 1.72 -29.97 -13.82
CA ARG A 87 0.82 -29.59 -12.73
C ARG A 87 1.31 -28.30 -12.09
N THR A 88 0.38 -27.38 -11.83
CA THR A 88 0.69 -26.09 -11.20
C THR A 88 0.05 -26.01 -9.82
N GLY A 89 0.78 -25.44 -8.86
CA GLY A 89 0.28 -25.09 -7.55
C GLY A 89 -0.44 -23.75 -7.56
N LEU A 90 -0.97 -23.36 -6.40
CA LEU A 90 -1.57 -22.04 -6.21
C LEU A 90 -0.50 -20.95 -6.32
N TRP A 91 -0.92 -19.78 -6.79
CA TRP A 91 -0.10 -18.57 -6.70
C TRP A 91 0.14 -18.20 -5.24
N GLY A 92 1.40 -17.94 -4.90
CA GLY A 92 1.80 -17.33 -3.64
C GLY A 92 1.35 -15.87 -3.54
N LYS A 93 1.61 -15.27 -2.37
CA LYS A 93 1.38 -13.84 -2.15
C LYS A 93 2.22 -13.00 -3.11
N CYS A 94 1.69 -11.84 -3.48
CA CYS A 94 2.45 -10.87 -4.25
C CYS A 94 3.62 -10.31 -3.41
N SER A 95 4.77 -10.09 -4.03
CA SER A 95 5.95 -9.53 -3.36
C SER A 95 5.76 -8.09 -2.88
N LYS A 96 4.83 -7.35 -3.48
CA LYS A 96 4.46 -5.98 -3.09
C LYS A 96 2.95 -5.88 -2.99
N SER A 97 2.43 -5.00 -2.14
CA SER A 97 1.00 -4.68 -2.04
C SER A 97 0.51 -3.70 -3.12
N CYS A 98 1.43 -2.97 -3.77
CA CYS A 98 1.18 -1.98 -4.82
C CYS A 98 2.47 -1.74 -5.63
N GLY A 99 2.39 -0.97 -6.71
CA GLY A 99 3.54 -0.49 -7.48
C GLY A 99 4.27 -1.59 -8.26
N GLY A 100 3.56 -2.65 -8.63
CA GLY A 100 4.09 -3.77 -9.41
C GLY A 100 4.97 -4.71 -8.58
N GLY A 101 4.41 -5.87 -8.25
CA GLY A 101 5.11 -7.00 -7.63
C GLY A 101 5.08 -8.24 -8.49
N VAL A 102 5.70 -9.30 -7.99
CA VAL A 102 5.72 -10.63 -8.61
C VAL A 102 5.20 -11.64 -7.60
N ARG A 103 4.36 -12.57 -8.09
CA ARG A 103 3.93 -13.77 -7.36
C ARG A 103 4.50 -15.00 -8.04
N ARG A 104 4.76 -16.03 -7.25
CA ARG A 104 5.34 -17.31 -7.70
C ARG A 104 4.38 -18.46 -7.43
N ARG A 105 4.41 -19.49 -8.26
CA ARG A 105 3.71 -20.77 -8.02
C ARG A 105 4.65 -21.93 -8.29
N GLN A 106 4.34 -23.09 -7.71
CA GLN A 106 5.04 -24.32 -8.04
C GLN A 106 4.57 -24.83 -9.41
N VAL A 107 5.51 -25.29 -10.24
CA VAL A 107 5.23 -25.94 -11.52
C VAL A 107 6.09 -27.19 -11.57
N ALA A 108 5.47 -28.36 -11.67
CA ALA A 108 6.18 -29.64 -11.67
C ALA A 108 5.59 -30.56 -12.73
N CYS A 109 6.46 -31.36 -13.34
CA CYS A 109 6.11 -32.35 -14.34
C CYS A 109 5.81 -33.69 -13.66
N TYR A 110 4.78 -34.37 -14.15
CA TYR A 110 4.34 -35.68 -13.66
C TYR A 110 4.10 -36.63 -14.83
N ASP A 111 4.25 -37.93 -14.57
CA ASP A 111 3.77 -38.98 -15.47
C ASP A 111 2.27 -39.29 -15.25
N ASP A 112 1.73 -40.15 -16.10
CA ASP A 112 0.36 -40.68 -16.08
C ASP A 112 0.00 -41.38 -14.77
N LEU A 113 0.97 -42.00 -14.10
CA LEU A 113 0.85 -42.60 -12.77
C LEU A 113 0.92 -41.56 -11.63
N GLY A 114 1.19 -40.29 -11.93
CA GLY A 114 1.23 -39.19 -10.97
C GLY A 114 2.54 -39.08 -10.20
N LYS A 115 3.63 -39.71 -10.65
CA LYS A 115 4.98 -39.57 -10.10
C LYS A 115 5.72 -38.42 -10.78
N HIS A 116 6.61 -37.78 -10.04
CA HIS A 116 7.45 -36.71 -10.58
C HIS A 116 8.30 -37.20 -11.77
N SER A 117 8.28 -36.42 -12.85
CA SER A 117 9.02 -36.67 -14.08
C SER A 117 9.72 -35.39 -14.57
N GLN A 118 10.56 -35.52 -15.58
CA GLN A 118 11.23 -34.41 -16.29
C GLN A 118 10.97 -34.44 -17.80
N LYS A 119 10.15 -35.39 -18.28
CA LYS A 119 9.90 -35.64 -19.70
C LYS A 119 8.76 -34.81 -20.29
N CYS A 120 8.21 -33.86 -19.53
CA CYS A 120 7.17 -32.97 -20.04
C CYS A 120 7.74 -32.03 -21.10
N ASP A 121 6.91 -31.74 -22.09
CA ASP A 121 7.19 -30.76 -23.14
C ASP A 121 7.43 -29.37 -22.53
N MET A 122 8.63 -28.85 -22.70
CA MET A 122 9.06 -27.58 -22.14
C MET A 122 8.43 -26.38 -22.84
N GLU A 123 8.02 -26.51 -24.10
CA GLU A 123 7.31 -25.43 -24.82
C GLU A 123 5.93 -25.17 -24.20
N LYS A 124 5.33 -26.22 -23.62
CA LYS A 124 4.04 -26.16 -22.91
C LYS A 124 4.20 -25.90 -21.42
N LYS A 125 5.41 -25.61 -20.92
CA LYS A 125 5.64 -25.34 -19.50
C LYS A 125 4.87 -24.08 -19.06
N PRO A 126 3.94 -24.18 -18.10
CA PRO A 126 3.24 -23.02 -17.59
C PRO A 126 4.18 -22.06 -16.86
N ALA A 127 3.88 -20.75 -16.91
CA ALA A 127 4.64 -19.75 -16.18
C ALA A 127 4.63 -20.01 -14.67
N ASP A 128 5.81 -19.99 -14.03
CA ASP A 128 5.98 -20.12 -12.58
C ASP A 128 5.95 -18.76 -11.86
N THR A 129 5.98 -17.66 -12.61
CA THR A 129 5.93 -16.27 -12.14
C THR A 129 4.82 -15.49 -12.85
N SER A 130 4.25 -14.50 -12.16
CA SER A 130 3.22 -13.62 -12.70
C SER A 130 3.29 -12.25 -12.03
N GLN A 131 3.03 -11.18 -12.78
CA GLN A 131 2.94 -9.83 -12.24
C GLN A 131 1.65 -9.66 -11.42
N CYS A 132 1.69 -8.82 -10.39
CA CYS A 132 0.56 -8.54 -9.51
C CYS A 132 0.66 -7.13 -8.90
N ASN A 133 -0.48 -6.62 -8.42
CA ASN A 133 -0.59 -5.33 -7.74
C ASN A 133 0.05 -4.16 -8.52
N LEU A 134 -0.36 -4.02 -9.78
CA LEU A 134 0.18 -3.03 -10.72
C LEU A 134 -0.26 -1.60 -10.41
N GLU A 135 -1.29 -1.42 -9.59
CA GLU A 135 -1.80 -0.11 -9.18
C GLU A 135 -0.72 0.72 -8.46
N ASN A 136 -0.75 2.04 -8.66
CA ASN A 136 0.15 2.97 -7.97
C ASN A 136 0.01 2.85 -6.45
N CYS A 137 1.14 2.99 -5.75
CA CYS A 137 1.14 2.99 -4.30
C CYS A 137 0.54 4.27 -3.73
N PRO A 138 -0.15 4.19 -2.57
CA PRO A 138 -0.50 5.36 -1.79
C PRO A 138 0.74 6.20 -1.46
N TYR A 139 0.55 7.52 -1.41
CA TYR A 139 1.64 8.46 -1.19
C TYR A 139 1.23 9.56 -0.21
N TRP A 140 2.25 10.19 0.38
CA TRP A 140 2.07 11.30 1.30
C TRP A 140 1.85 12.59 0.53
N ILE A 141 0.75 13.28 0.85
CA ILE A 141 0.57 14.69 0.49
C ILE A 141 0.90 15.56 1.68
N LEU A 142 1.55 16.68 1.38
CA LEU A 142 2.03 17.65 2.36
C LEU A 142 1.18 18.91 2.23
N GLY A 143 0.56 19.32 3.33
CA GLY A 143 -0.04 20.64 3.44
C GLY A 143 1.02 21.73 3.64
N GLU A 144 0.56 22.97 3.55
CA GLU A 144 1.37 24.13 3.88
C GLU A 144 1.80 24.13 5.35
N TRP A 145 2.96 24.72 5.62
CA TRP A 145 3.39 24.97 6.99
C TRP A 145 2.50 26.05 7.63
N SER A 146 2.12 25.82 8.88
CA SER A 146 1.47 26.82 9.72
C SER A 146 2.37 28.05 9.89
N GLN A 147 1.79 29.14 10.35
CA GLN A 147 2.61 30.23 10.89
C GLN A 147 3.44 29.74 12.09
N CYS A 148 4.55 30.42 12.35
CA CYS A 148 5.40 30.12 13.50
C CYS A 148 4.62 30.33 14.79
N SER A 149 4.67 29.38 15.73
CA SER A 149 3.96 29.45 17.01
C SER A 149 4.31 30.68 17.85
N SER A 150 5.51 31.24 17.63
CA SER A 150 6.03 32.39 18.36
C SER A 150 6.21 33.56 17.39
N THR A 151 5.70 34.73 17.73
CA THR A 151 5.92 35.96 16.95
C THR A 151 7.32 36.54 17.12
N CYS A 152 8.08 36.10 18.13
CA CYS A 152 9.47 36.44 18.36
C CYS A 152 10.26 35.23 18.89
N GLY A 153 11.57 35.20 18.67
CA GLY A 153 12.43 34.13 19.17
C GLY A 153 12.22 32.79 18.45
N LYS A 154 12.42 31.68 19.16
CA LYS A 154 12.24 30.32 18.64
C LYS A 154 10.76 29.91 18.73
N GLY A 155 10.28 29.20 17.73
CA GLY A 155 8.94 28.61 17.71
C GLY A 155 8.91 27.32 16.89
N ILE A 156 7.71 26.80 16.66
CA ILE A 156 7.44 25.58 15.90
C ILE A 156 6.41 25.90 14.82
N GLN A 157 6.62 25.37 13.62
CA GLN A 157 5.59 25.28 12.57
C GLN A 157 5.13 23.84 12.46
N THR A 158 3.84 23.65 12.24
CA THR A 158 3.21 22.35 11.98
C THR A 158 2.71 22.29 10.55
N ARG A 159 2.60 21.10 9.96
CA ARG A 159 1.90 20.91 8.69
C ARG A 159 1.05 19.67 8.73
N LEU A 160 0.00 19.64 7.92
CA LEU A 160 -0.80 18.45 7.72
C LEU A 160 -0.05 17.48 6.80
N VAL A 161 -0.06 16.19 7.15
CA VAL A 161 0.46 15.12 6.31
C VAL A 161 -0.61 14.03 6.21
N GLN A 162 -1.05 13.74 4.99
CA GLN A 162 -2.11 12.76 4.73
C GLN A 162 -1.61 11.69 3.78
N CYS A 163 -1.97 10.44 4.06
CA CYS A 163 -1.77 9.34 3.13
C CYS A 163 -2.98 9.29 2.19
N ILE A 164 -2.76 9.36 0.89
CA ILE A 164 -3.85 9.25 -0.09
C ILE A 164 -3.56 8.18 -1.13
N ASP A 165 -4.62 7.61 -1.70
CA ASP A 165 -4.52 6.72 -2.86
C ASP A 165 -4.44 7.52 -4.19
N TYR A 166 -4.30 6.79 -5.29
CA TYR A 166 -4.28 7.34 -6.64
C TYR A 166 -5.63 7.97 -7.06
N LYS A 167 -6.72 7.68 -6.34
CA LYS A 167 -8.05 8.29 -6.52
C LYS A 167 -8.27 9.50 -5.61
N LYS A 168 -7.23 9.97 -4.91
CA LYS A 168 -7.26 11.09 -3.95
C LYS A 168 -8.14 10.82 -2.72
N THR A 169 -8.35 9.57 -2.36
CA THR A 169 -9.04 9.15 -1.13
C THR A 169 -8.09 9.18 0.05
N SER A 170 -8.49 9.79 1.16
CA SER A 170 -7.72 9.76 2.40
C SER A 170 -7.71 8.36 3.01
N LEU A 171 -6.52 7.84 3.28
CA LEU A 171 -6.28 6.51 3.84
C LEU A 171 -5.68 6.60 5.24
N THR A 172 -5.67 5.46 5.94
CA THR A 172 -4.95 5.32 7.21
C THR A 172 -3.44 5.39 6.99
N LYS A 173 -2.70 5.90 7.99
CA LYS A 173 -1.25 6.19 7.87
C LYS A 173 -0.41 4.96 7.52
N ASP A 174 -0.82 3.77 7.96
CA ASP A 174 -0.18 2.48 7.70
C ASP A 174 -0.24 2.04 6.22
N ARG A 175 -1.10 2.66 5.41
CA ARG A 175 -1.21 2.34 3.98
C ARG A 175 -0.11 2.94 3.13
N CYS A 176 0.53 4.00 3.62
CA CYS A 176 1.70 4.57 2.99
C CYS A 176 2.94 3.83 3.49
N THR A 177 3.60 3.10 2.59
CA THR A 177 4.78 2.28 2.91
C THR A 177 6.05 3.11 3.08
N LEU A 178 6.07 4.35 2.57
CA LEU A 178 7.17 5.27 2.76
C LEU A 178 7.13 5.88 4.17
N PRO A 179 8.30 6.18 4.77
CA PRO A 179 8.37 6.85 6.07
C PRO A 179 7.53 8.12 6.10
N MET A 180 6.80 8.32 7.20
CA MET A 180 5.96 9.52 7.36
C MET A 180 6.85 10.77 7.37
N PRO A 181 6.60 11.76 6.50
CA PRO A 181 7.32 13.04 6.50
C PRO A 181 7.17 13.80 7.82
N GLU A 182 8.12 14.70 8.10
CA GLU A 182 8.05 15.56 9.28
C GLU A 182 6.76 16.37 9.32
N THR A 183 6.11 16.40 10.47
CA THR A 183 4.90 17.19 10.71
C THR A 183 5.17 18.49 11.46
N THR A 184 6.38 18.63 12.01
CA THR A 184 6.83 19.76 12.83
C THR A 184 8.22 20.18 12.41
N LYS A 185 8.48 21.49 12.34
CA LYS A 185 9.84 22.03 12.21
C LYS A 185 10.04 23.25 13.09
N GLN A 186 11.28 23.54 13.44
CA GLN A 186 11.61 24.76 14.19
C GLN A 186 11.58 25.99 13.27
N CYS A 187 11.12 27.12 13.80
CA CYS A 187 11.15 28.43 13.16
C CYS A 187 11.78 29.46 14.11
N LYS A 188 12.29 30.55 13.54
CA LYS A 188 12.81 31.68 14.30
C LYS A 188 12.25 32.98 13.73
N ASN A 189 11.52 33.71 14.55
CA ASN A 189 11.03 35.04 14.22
C ASN A 189 11.92 36.09 14.88
N PHE A 190 12.37 37.08 14.11
CA PHE A 190 13.14 38.19 14.65
C PHE A 190 12.21 39.16 15.37
N SER A 191 12.59 39.53 16.60
CA SER A 191 11.84 40.51 17.39
C SER A 191 11.83 41.85 16.67
N MET A 192 10.65 42.45 16.51
CA MET A 192 10.50 43.81 15.97
C MET A 192 11.00 44.89 16.96
N TYR A 193 11.37 44.51 18.19
CA TYR A 193 11.76 45.44 19.26
C TYR A 193 13.26 45.74 19.35
N THR A 194 14.11 45.25 18.43
CA THR A 194 15.53 45.66 18.36
C THR A 194 15.76 46.90 17.48
N LEU A 195 14.70 47.63 17.12
CA LEU A 195 14.80 48.96 16.49
C LEU A 195 14.36 50.06 17.48
N GLY A 196 15.14 50.19 18.54
CA GLY A 196 15.30 51.43 19.32
C GLY A 196 16.72 51.36 19.86
N LEU A 197 17.71 52.11 19.41
CA LEU A 197 17.70 53.50 18.95
C LEU A 197 18.68 53.67 17.76
N ASP A 198 18.18 54.15 16.63
CA ASP A 198 18.77 55.31 15.95
C ASP A 198 17.74 55.90 14.97
N SER A 199 17.40 57.15 15.26
CA SER A 199 16.23 57.87 14.75
C SER A 199 16.36 58.25 13.27
N MET A 200 15.18 58.26 12.61
CA MET A 200 14.83 58.95 11.36
C MET A 200 14.76 58.18 10.02
N VAL A 201 15.17 56.92 9.90
CA VAL A 201 15.08 56.21 8.58
C VAL A 201 13.84 55.30 8.46
N ALA A 202 13.38 54.70 9.56
CA ALA A 202 12.32 53.67 9.51
C ALA A 202 10.89 54.21 9.32
N VAL A 203 10.63 55.47 9.70
CA VAL A 203 9.30 56.08 9.58
C VAL A 203 8.99 56.43 8.12
N PHE A 204 10.00 56.85 7.34
CA PHE A 204 9.83 57.13 5.91
C PHE A 204 9.57 55.87 5.07
N TYR A 205 10.18 54.73 5.43
CA TYR A 205 9.94 53.46 4.73
C TYR A 205 8.50 52.93 4.91
N LYS A 206 7.91 53.08 6.11
CA LYS A 206 6.51 52.65 6.34
C LYS A 206 5.48 53.56 5.66
N LEU A 207 5.75 54.87 5.56
CA LEU A 207 4.88 55.80 4.83
C LEU A 207 4.98 55.63 3.31
N TRP A 208 6.16 55.29 2.76
CA TRP A 208 6.32 55.02 1.34
C TRP A 208 5.60 53.73 0.90
N CYS A 209 5.64 52.65 1.70
CA CYS A 209 4.95 51.40 1.36
C CYS A 209 3.42 51.52 1.33
N TRP A 210 2.83 52.47 2.07
CA TRP A 210 1.38 52.71 2.03
C TRP A 210 0.95 53.52 0.79
N TYR A 211 1.86 54.33 0.24
CA TYR A 211 1.57 55.21 -0.91
C TYR A 211 1.86 54.57 -2.29
N SER A 212 2.71 53.56 -2.39
CA SER A 212 3.19 53.02 -3.68
C SER A 212 2.63 51.67 -4.14
N ASN A 213 1.70 51.06 -3.41
CA ASN A 213 0.90 49.88 -3.84
C ASN A 213 1.64 48.83 -4.71
N THR A 214 2.88 48.48 -4.36
CA THR A 214 3.72 47.52 -5.10
C THR A 214 4.32 46.50 -4.14
N ILE A 215 3.94 45.25 -4.38
CA ILE A 215 4.38 44.05 -3.68
C ILE A 215 5.77 43.70 -4.20
N SER A 216 6.83 43.96 -3.43
CA SER A 216 8.06 43.15 -3.31
C SER A 216 9.21 43.99 -2.73
N CYS A 217 9.69 43.66 -1.54
CA CYS A 217 10.96 44.17 -1.03
C CYS A 217 11.98 43.03 -0.98
N VAL A 218 12.83 42.95 -2.01
CA VAL A 218 14.06 42.16 -1.99
C VAL A 218 15.11 42.96 -1.21
N SER A 219 15.71 42.37 -0.17
CA SER A 219 16.85 42.97 0.54
C SER A 219 18.12 42.95 -0.33
N PRO A 220 18.93 44.02 -0.36
CA PRO A 220 20.23 43.99 -1.04
C PRO A 220 21.26 43.24 -0.18
N ARG A 221 22.12 42.45 -0.85
CA ARG A 221 23.24 41.70 -0.24
C ARG A 221 24.27 42.67 0.38
N PRO A 222 24.94 42.31 1.49
CA PRO A 222 26.05 43.10 2.01
C PRO A 222 27.33 42.85 1.20
N GLU A 223 27.97 43.93 0.76
CA GLU A 223 29.32 43.94 0.17
C GLU A 223 30.39 43.63 1.23
N ILE A 224 31.47 42.99 0.77
CA ILE A 224 32.64 42.55 1.54
C ILE A 224 33.55 43.77 1.82
N SER A 225 33.94 43.97 3.08
CA SER A 225 34.88 45.02 3.54
C SER A 225 36.37 44.61 3.38
N PRO A 226 37.31 45.54 3.11
CA PRO A 226 38.73 45.24 2.92
C PRO A 226 39.60 45.37 4.19
N ARG A 227 40.64 44.49 4.23
CA ARG A 227 41.97 44.60 4.89
C ARG A 227 42.07 45.05 6.36
N GLN A 228 42.63 44.17 7.19
CA GLN A 228 43.57 44.55 8.25
C GLN A 228 44.98 44.08 7.90
N ARG A 229 45.91 45.03 8.00
CA ARG A 229 47.37 44.86 7.97
C ARG A 229 47.82 44.94 9.43
N MET A 230 48.40 43.85 9.95
CA MET A 230 49.43 43.80 10.99
C MET A 230 50.00 42.38 10.98
#